data_AF-A0A810Q7B2-F1
#
_entry.id   AF-A0A810Q7B2-F1
#
_cell.length_a   1.000
_cell.length_b   1.000
_cell.length_c   1.000
_cell.angle_alpha   90.00
_cell.angle_beta   90.00
_cell.angle_gamma   90.00
#
_symmetry.space_group_name_H-M   'P 1'
#
loop_
_entity.id
_entity.type
_entity.pdbx_description
1 polymer ?
#
loop_
_entity_poly.entity_id
_entity_poly.type
_entity_poly.pdbx_seq_one_letter_code
_entity_poly.pdbx_strand_id
1 'polypeptide(L)'
;MGKYVRILCGMMAVLVAATALGLWQLAEAPQYVAAAESRGQAKPVSFGTDTALVPVHLESQTQEEQLVLRVLAADTEEPVRGALFVVELIDGDGQKTVCKDWDLDGVITTEAMPEGDYTAHLRTLAGFLMPEDTVVTVEPMKREVIDVSDQVVSSDEVDSRTEDGQYGDKKPDDAGSGSSEELPPSIDTPDPEPEPTPEPEPTPDPKPTPDPDPEPTPEPTPVKRGWQTEDGVKYYYSAAGERVTGTQVIDGTAYRFTPGGALMGRIGIDVSEWQANVDWQKVRASGVSYVILRLGFRGYGTGRLVLDSSFRKNIEGARAAGLQVGVYFFSQAVNEKEAIEEASMCVQYVQGYQVDMPIFIDLEDVWDPDDGSGGRANNLSVTQRTSVARAFCDTVRGAGYKAGIYASYYYLLDRMHIGQLEGDNYIWMASYADSTGYPRSHDMWQYTDNGRVPGITTWDGRAASVDMNVWYE
;
A
#
# COMPACT_ATOMS: atom_id res chain seq x y z
N MET A 1 -1.76 -55.03 38.59
CA MET A 1 -1.63 -55.51 37.19
C MET A 1 -2.78 -55.09 36.27
N GLY A 2 -4.04 -55.01 36.72
CA GLY A 2 -5.18 -54.68 35.82
C GLY A 2 -5.28 -53.24 35.28
N LYS A 3 -4.70 -52.22 35.94
CA LYS A 3 -4.72 -50.83 35.45
C LYS A 3 -3.70 -50.56 34.32
N TYR A 4 -2.51 -51.15 34.40
CA TYR A 4 -1.47 -51.00 33.38
C TYR A 4 -1.80 -51.71 32.06
N VAL A 5 -2.56 -52.81 32.11
CA VAL A 5 -2.96 -53.56 30.90
C VAL A 5 -4.04 -52.82 30.10
N ARG A 6 -4.94 -52.07 30.74
CA ARG A 6 -5.95 -51.23 30.04
C ARG A 6 -5.33 -50.00 29.37
N ILE A 7 -4.30 -49.43 29.98
CA ILE A 7 -3.57 -48.26 29.45
C ILE A 7 -2.74 -48.65 28.21
N LEU A 8 -2.08 -49.83 28.24
CA LEU A 8 -1.38 -50.36 27.06
C LEU A 8 -2.31 -50.70 25.89
N CYS A 9 -3.53 -51.18 26.15
CA CYS A 9 -4.52 -51.44 25.09
C CYS A 9 -5.02 -50.15 24.42
N GLY A 10 -5.17 -49.05 25.17
CA GLY A 10 -5.53 -47.74 24.62
C GLY A 10 -4.42 -47.13 23.75
N MET A 11 -3.16 -47.22 24.20
CA MET A 11 -1.99 -46.79 23.41
C MET A 11 -1.80 -47.62 22.12
N MET A 12 -2.03 -48.94 22.17
CA MET A 12 -1.97 -49.77 20.96
C MET A 12 -3.09 -49.47 19.97
N ALA A 13 -4.30 -49.11 20.42
CA ALA A 13 -5.40 -48.80 19.52
C ALA A 13 -5.14 -47.52 18.70
N VAL A 14 -4.53 -46.49 19.31
CA VAL A 14 -4.12 -45.26 18.62
C VAL A 14 -2.96 -45.52 17.65
N LEU A 15 -1.99 -46.36 18.03
CA LEU A 15 -0.83 -46.68 17.19
C LEU A 15 -1.16 -47.60 16.00
N VAL A 16 -2.15 -48.50 16.16
CA VAL A 16 -2.58 -49.45 15.11
C VAL A 16 -3.56 -48.79 14.12
N ALA A 17 -4.27 -47.74 14.52
CA ALA A 17 -5.14 -46.99 13.61
C ALA A 17 -4.37 -46.02 12.69
N ALA A 18 -3.21 -45.51 13.13
CA ALA A 18 -2.34 -44.64 12.33
C ALA A 18 -1.77 -45.35 11.08
N THR A 19 -1.55 -46.67 11.13
CA THR A 19 -1.04 -47.46 10.00
C THR A 19 -2.10 -47.79 8.95
N ALA A 20 -3.40 -47.67 9.26
CA ALA A 20 -4.49 -47.97 8.33
C ALA A 20 -4.89 -46.79 7.42
N LEU A 21 -4.50 -45.55 7.78
CA LEU A 21 -4.88 -44.31 7.07
C LEU A 21 -3.76 -43.71 6.19
N GLY A 22 -2.60 -44.37 6.06
CA GLY A 22 -1.50 -43.87 5.21
C GLY A 22 -0.79 -42.61 5.72
N LEU A 23 -0.95 -42.28 7.00
CA LEU A 23 -0.36 -41.10 7.65
C LEU A 23 1.09 -41.40 8.10
N TRP A 24 2.06 -41.27 7.20
CA TRP A 24 3.50 -41.55 7.46
C TRP A 24 4.29 -40.46 8.19
N GLN A 25 3.64 -39.54 8.92
CA GLN A 25 4.33 -38.44 9.64
C GLN A 25 4.12 -38.46 11.15
N LEU A 26 4.29 -39.61 11.80
CA LEU A 26 4.31 -39.70 13.27
C LEU A 26 5.61 -40.34 13.77
N ALA A 27 6.66 -39.54 13.83
CA ALA A 27 7.91 -39.87 14.54
C ALA A 27 7.93 -39.36 16.00
N GLU A 28 6.88 -38.70 16.50
CA GLU A 28 6.94 -38.02 17.81
C GLU A 28 5.82 -38.40 18.81
N ALA A 29 5.06 -39.46 18.55
CA ALA A 29 3.97 -39.93 19.43
C ALA A 29 4.30 -40.09 20.94
N PRO A 30 5.53 -40.45 21.38
CA PRO A 30 5.82 -40.64 22.80
C PRO A 30 5.92 -39.36 23.64
N GLN A 31 6.21 -38.20 23.04
CA GLN A 31 6.45 -36.96 23.78
C GLN A 31 5.17 -36.20 24.16
N TYR A 32 4.07 -36.44 23.45
CA TYR A 32 2.83 -35.64 23.58
C TYR A 32 1.78 -36.21 24.54
N VAL A 33 1.86 -37.50 24.91
CA VAL A 33 1.02 -38.09 25.97
C VAL A 33 1.28 -37.40 27.32
N ALA A 34 2.51 -36.92 27.54
CA ALA A 34 2.89 -36.18 28.74
C ALA A 34 2.24 -34.78 28.85
N ALA A 35 1.84 -34.16 27.74
CA ALA A 35 1.24 -32.83 27.73
C ALA A 35 -0.26 -32.86 28.14
N ALA A 36 -1.02 -33.85 27.66
CA ALA A 36 -2.43 -34.03 28.02
C ALA A 36 -2.62 -34.39 29.52
N GLU A 37 -1.66 -35.08 30.13
CA GLU A 37 -1.66 -35.37 31.57
C GLU A 37 -1.45 -34.12 32.44
N SER A 38 -0.81 -33.07 31.90
CA SER A 38 -0.46 -31.86 32.67
C SER A 38 -1.61 -30.85 32.87
N ARG A 39 -2.71 -30.94 32.11
CA ARG A 39 -3.81 -29.94 32.11
C ARG A 39 -5.12 -30.39 32.75
N GLY A 40 -5.18 -31.59 33.34
CA GLY A 40 -6.12 -31.91 34.43
C GLY A 40 -7.63 -31.75 34.18
N GLN A 41 -8.13 -31.75 32.94
CA GLN A 41 -9.57 -31.68 32.66
C GLN A 41 -9.98 -32.51 31.43
N ALA A 42 -9.95 -33.83 31.54
CA ALA A 42 -10.80 -34.68 30.70
C ALA A 42 -11.21 -35.92 31.50
N LYS A 43 -12.50 -36.05 31.84
CA LYS A 43 -13.05 -37.33 32.28
C LYS A 43 -13.18 -38.22 31.04
N PRO A 44 -12.56 -39.41 31.00
CA PRO A 44 -12.74 -40.32 29.86
C PRO A 44 -14.22 -40.74 29.77
N VAL A 45 -14.81 -40.60 28.60
CA VAL A 45 -16.14 -41.13 28.29
C VAL A 45 -16.03 -42.65 28.31
N SER A 46 -16.84 -43.32 29.14
CA SER A 46 -16.95 -44.78 29.10
C SER A 46 -17.90 -45.17 27.97
N PHE A 47 -17.39 -45.79 26.91
CA PHE A 47 -18.24 -46.42 25.91
C PHE A 47 -18.92 -47.64 26.55
N GLY A 48 -20.22 -47.52 26.78
CA GLY A 48 -21.09 -48.64 27.12
C GLY A 48 -21.13 -49.63 25.96
N THR A 49 -21.38 -50.90 26.27
CA THR A 49 -21.34 -52.03 25.33
C THR A 49 -22.52 -52.08 24.34
N ASP A 50 -23.09 -50.92 24.00
CA ASP A 50 -24.15 -50.78 22.99
C ASP A 50 -23.58 -49.99 21.81
N THR A 51 -23.15 -50.71 20.78
CA THR A 51 -22.39 -50.19 19.63
C THR A 51 -23.29 -49.51 18.59
N ALA A 52 -24.13 -48.56 19.03
CA ALA A 52 -24.76 -47.63 18.09
C ALA A 52 -23.75 -46.50 17.83
N LEU A 53 -23.32 -46.34 16.57
CA LEU A 53 -22.50 -45.20 16.16
C LEU A 53 -23.30 -43.92 16.42
N VAL A 54 -22.70 -42.94 17.09
CA VAL A 54 -23.32 -41.63 17.31
C VAL A 54 -23.15 -40.81 16.03
N PRO A 55 -24.23 -40.38 15.35
CA PRO A 55 -24.11 -39.48 14.20
C PRO A 55 -23.60 -38.11 14.64
N VAL A 56 -22.66 -37.57 13.85
CA VAL A 56 -22.13 -36.21 14.04
C VAL A 56 -22.30 -35.42 12.75
N HIS A 57 -22.34 -34.09 12.87
CA HIS A 57 -22.24 -33.20 11.74
C HIS A 57 -21.20 -32.11 12.02
N LEU A 58 -20.80 -31.41 10.96
CA LEU A 58 -19.81 -30.35 11.01
C LEU A 58 -20.52 -29.02 10.83
N GLU A 59 -20.39 -28.12 11.80
CA GLU A 59 -20.76 -26.72 11.65
C GLU A 59 -19.48 -25.89 11.42
N SER A 60 -19.55 -24.90 10.54
CA SER A 60 -18.43 -24.00 10.26
C SER A 60 -18.85 -22.56 10.42
N GLN A 61 -17.96 -21.77 11.02
CA GLN A 61 -18.11 -20.33 11.12
C GLN A 61 -16.78 -19.66 10.78
N THR A 62 -16.80 -18.65 9.91
CA THR A 62 -15.63 -17.79 9.69
C THR A 62 -15.49 -16.80 10.85
N GLN A 63 -14.27 -16.67 11.36
CA GLN A 63 -13.88 -15.67 12.35
C GLN A 63 -12.58 -15.02 11.88
N GLU A 64 -12.68 -13.79 11.37
CA GLU A 64 -11.57 -13.11 10.68
C GLU A 64 -11.05 -13.97 9.51
N GLU A 65 -9.77 -14.31 9.47
CA GLU A 65 -9.16 -15.18 8.44
C GLU A 65 -9.19 -16.67 8.84
N GLN A 66 -9.81 -17.02 9.96
CA GLN A 66 -9.84 -18.40 10.48
C GLN A 66 -11.21 -19.05 10.26
N LEU A 67 -11.19 -20.37 10.09
CA LEU A 67 -12.38 -21.19 10.12
C LEU A 67 -12.49 -21.88 11.49
N VAL A 68 -13.61 -21.65 12.16
CA VAL A 68 -13.97 -22.36 13.38
C VAL A 68 -14.93 -23.49 13.00
N LEU A 69 -14.45 -24.72 13.14
CA LEU A 69 -15.18 -25.94 12.84
C LEU A 69 -15.65 -26.59 14.14
N ARG A 70 -16.94 -26.86 14.27
CA ARG A 70 -17.53 -27.52 15.44
C ARG A 70 -18.06 -28.88 15.01
N VAL A 71 -17.60 -29.92 15.67
CA VAL A 71 -18.11 -31.28 15.48
C VAL A 71 -19.20 -31.50 16.51
N LEU A 72 -20.46 -31.49 16.05
CA LEU A 72 -21.63 -31.53 16.91
C LEU A 72 -22.28 -32.92 16.86
N ALA A 73 -22.74 -33.42 18.01
CA ALA A 73 -23.58 -34.61 18.05
C ALA A 73 -24.95 -34.27 17.45
N ALA A 74 -25.44 -35.09 16.52
CA ALA A 74 -26.65 -34.77 15.74
C ALA A 74 -27.96 -34.79 16.55
N ASP A 75 -27.93 -35.30 17.78
CA ASP A 75 -29.09 -35.36 18.68
C ASP A 75 -29.11 -34.22 19.71
N THR A 76 -27.95 -33.76 20.17
CA THR A 76 -27.84 -32.71 21.20
C THR A 76 -27.43 -31.35 20.65
N GLU A 77 -26.86 -31.27 19.45
CA GLU A 77 -26.25 -30.06 18.89
C GLU A 77 -25.10 -29.51 19.77
N GLU A 78 -24.51 -30.35 20.63
CA GLU A 78 -23.38 -29.99 21.48
C GLU A 78 -22.04 -30.49 20.91
N PRO A 79 -20.93 -29.76 21.13
CA PRO A 79 -19.59 -30.21 20.73
C PRO A 79 -19.23 -31.57 21.33
N VAL A 80 -18.74 -32.46 20.47
CA VAL A 80 -18.35 -33.82 20.86
C VAL A 80 -16.97 -33.78 21.53
N ARG A 81 -16.96 -33.88 22.86
CA ARG A 81 -15.74 -33.85 23.67
C ARG A 81 -15.10 -35.22 23.88
N GLY A 82 -13.78 -35.24 24.06
CA GLY A 82 -13.00 -36.42 24.42
C GLY A 82 -12.66 -37.35 23.25
N ALA A 83 -12.89 -36.91 22.01
CA ALA A 83 -12.56 -37.64 20.79
C ALA A 83 -11.66 -36.78 19.89
N LEU A 84 -10.67 -37.41 19.25
CA LEU A 84 -9.82 -36.72 18.28
C LEU A 84 -10.53 -36.67 16.93
N PHE A 85 -10.83 -35.46 16.48
CA PHE A 85 -11.30 -35.19 15.13
C PHE A 85 -10.18 -34.62 14.26
N VAL A 86 -10.17 -35.02 13.00
CA VAL A 86 -9.28 -34.52 11.96
C VAL A 86 -10.13 -34.06 10.79
N VAL A 87 -9.92 -32.83 10.33
CA VAL A 87 -10.58 -32.30 9.13
C VAL A 87 -9.52 -32.05 8.06
N GLU A 88 -9.71 -32.65 6.89
CA GLU A 88 -8.95 -32.29 5.68
C GLU A 88 -9.79 -31.31 4.87
N LEU A 89 -9.31 -30.07 4.73
CA LEU A 89 -9.90 -29.02 3.90
C LEU A 89 -9.21 -29.02 2.53
N ILE A 90 -9.99 -29.04 1.46
CA ILE A 90 -9.49 -29.03 0.08
C ILE A 90 -10.05 -27.83 -0.66
N ASP A 91 -9.18 -26.96 -1.19
CA ASP A 91 -9.61 -25.80 -1.98
C ASP A 91 -9.96 -26.16 -3.44
N GLY A 92 -10.38 -25.14 -4.22
CA GLY A 92 -10.73 -25.29 -5.64
C GLY A 92 -9.58 -25.74 -6.55
N ASP A 93 -8.33 -25.58 -6.12
CA ASP A 93 -7.12 -26.02 -6.83
C ASP A 93 -6.65 -27.42 -6.37
N GLY A 94 -7.31 -28.01 -5.37
CA GLY A 94 -7.00 -29.31 -4.80
C GLY A 94 -5.90 -29.29 -3.73
N GLN A 95 -5.47 -28.11 -3.27
CA GLN A 95 -4.53 -27.98 -2.16
C GLN A 95 -5.18 -28.39 -0.84
N LYS A 96 -4.43 -29.11 -0.01
CA LYS A 96 -4.94 -29.72 1.22
C LYS A 96 -4.39 -29.03 2.46
N THR A 97 -5.29 -28.71 3.39
CA THR A 97 -4.99 -28.23 4.74
C THR A 97 -5.56 -29.22 5.76
N VAL A 98 -4.75 -29.70 6.69
CA VAL A 98 -5.18 -30.69 7.69
C VAL A 98 -5.24 -30.07 9.08
N CYS A 99 -6.43 -30.04 9.67
CA CYS A 99 -6.72 -29.44 10.96
C CYS A 99 -7.11 -30.52 11.98
N LYS A 100 -6.77 -30.34 13.25
CA LYS A 100 -6.94 -31.37 14.30
C LYS A 100 -7.47 -30.78 15.59
N ASP A 101 -8.42 -31.47 16.21
CA ASP A 101 -8.96 -31.16 17.55
C ASP A 101 -7.99 -31.69 18.62
N TRP A 102 -6.96 -30.91 18.94
CA TRP A 102 -5.90 -31.36 19.85
C TRP A 102 -6.29 -31.34 21.32
N ASP A 103 -7.20 -30.44 21.71
CA ASP A 103 -7.70 -30.30 23.07
C ASP A 103 -8.95 -31.16 23.34
N LEU A 104 -9.46 -31.85 22.32
CA LEU A 104 -10.55 -32.82 22.40
C LEU A 104 -11.84 -32.17 22.91
N ASP A 105 -12.08 -30.92 22.55
CA ASP A 105 -13.27 -30.19 22.98
C ASP A 105 -14.39 -30.17 21.92
N GLY A 106 -14.13 -30.78 20.75
CA GLY A 106 -15.05 -30.84 19.62
C GLY A 106 -14.99 -29.59 18.74
N VAL A 107 -14.04 -28.68 18.96
CA VAL A 107 -13.86 -27.43 18.21
C VAL A 107 -12.45 -27.40 17.59
N ILE A 108 -12.39 -27.07 16.31
CA ILE A 108 -11.13 -26.95 15.56
C ILE A 108 -11.06 -25.54 15.01
N THR A 109 -10.07 -24.76 15.43
CA THR A 109 -9.78 -23.44 14.85
C THR A 109 -8.59 -23.58 13.91
N THR A 110 -8.74 -23.14 12.67
CA THR A 110 -7.64 -23.17 11.69
C THR A 110 -6.63 -22.07 11.95
N GLU A 111 -5.44 -22.20 11.35
CA GLU A 111 -4.62 -21.00 11.06
C GLU A 111 -5.35 -20.11 10.04
N ALA A 112 -4.83 -18.91 9.78
CA ALA A 112 -5.38 -18.04 8.74
C ALA A 112 -5.40 -18.75 7.38
N MET A 113 -6.53 -18.68 6.69
CA MET A 113 -6.77 -19.33 5.40
C MET A 113 -7.24 -18.31 4.36
N PRO A 114 -6.87 -18.48 3.07
CA PRO A 114 -7.42 -17.67 1.99
C PRO A 114 -8.96 -17.70 1.96
N GLU A 115 -9.56 -16.60 1.50
CA GLU A 115 -11.01 -16.56 1.24
C GLU A 115 -11.41 -17.58 0.15
N GLY A 116 -12.53 -18.26 0.34
CA GLY A 116 -13.04 -19.21 -0.65
C GLY A 116 -13.76 -20.42 -0.07
N ASP A 117 -14.22 -21.28 -0.98
CA ASP A 117 -14.90 -22.52 -0.66
C ASP A 117 -13.89 -23.67 -0.51
N TYR A 118 -14.06 -24.46 0.55
CA TYR A 118 -13.27 -25.64 0.85
C TYR A 118 -14.18 -26.84 1.01
N THR A 119 -13.80 -27.98 0.42
CA THR A 119 -14.44 -29.26 0.74
C THR A 119 -13.84 -29.80 2.03
N ALA A 120 -14.66 -29.98 3.07
CA ALA A 120 -14.25 -30.49 4.37
C ALA A 120 -14.52 -32.00 4.48
N HIS A 121 -13.46 -32.78 4.71
CA HIS A 121 -13.51 -34.20 4.98
C HIS A 121 -13.26 -34.47 6.47
N LEU A 122 -14.32 -34.75 7.24
CA LEU A 122 -14.23 -35.07 8.65
C LEU A 122 -13.86 -36.55 8.88
N ARG A 123 -12.86 -36.80 9.75
CA ARG A 123 -12.41 -38.15 10.13
C ARG A 123 -12.20 -38.25 11.65
N THR A 124 -12.37 -39.45 12.17
CA THR A 124 -12.07 -39.81 13.57
C THR A 124 -11.52 -41.23 13.67
N LEU A 125 -10.95 -41.60 14.83
CA LEU A 125 -10.29 -42.89 15.05
C LEU A 125 -11.25 -44.06 15.33
N ALA A 126 -12.47 -43.83 15.85
CA ALA A 126 -13.61 -44.78 15.88
C ALA A 126 -14.80 -44.20 16.69
N GLY A 127 -16.00 -44.78 16.52
CA GLY A 127 -17.13 -44.62 17.45
C GLY A 127 -18.26 -43.68 16.99
N PHE A 128 -18.11 -43.05 15.83
CA PHE A 128 -19.06 -42.06 15.31
C PHE A 128 -19.42 -42.36 13.85
N LEU A 129 -20.64 -42.00 13.46
CA LEU A 129 -21.07 -42.01 12.06
C LEU A 129 -20.76 -40.63 11.47
N MET A 130 -19.81 -40.59 10.53
CA MET A 130 -19.36 -39.34 9.90
C MET A 130 -20.41 -38.78 8.94
N PRO A 131 -20.50 -37.45 8.80
CA PRO A 131 -21.31 -36.82 7.77
C PRO A 131 -20.69 -37.06 6.38
N GLU A 132 -21.46 -36.77 5.34
CA GLU A 132 -20.91 -36.61 3.99
C GLU A 132 -19.99 -35.39 3.93
N ASP A 133 -19.12 -35.37 2.93
CA ASP A 133 -18.23 -34.23 2.66
C ASP A 133 -19.08 -32.97 2.46
N THR A 134 -18.70 -31.90 3.16
CA THR A 134 -19.48 -30.66 3.19
C THR A 134 -18.62 -29.51 2.70
N VAL A 135 -19.20 -28.62 1.90
CA VAL A 135 -18.53 -27.37 1.51
C VAL A 135 -18.63 -26.40 2.69
N VAL A 136 -17.48 -25.94 3.15
CA VAL A 136 -17.33 -24.87 4.15
C VAL A 136 -16.69 -23.67 3.48
N THR A 137 -17.12 -22.48 3.84
CA THR A 137 -16.63 -21.24 3.21
C THR A 137 -15.84 -20.44 4.23
N VAL A 138 -14.64 -20.03 3.85
CA VAL A 138 -13.95 -18.91 4.52
C VAL A 138 -14.50 -17.65 3.87
N GLU A 139 -15.41 -16.97 4.57
CA GLU A 139 -16.04 -15.75 4.06
C GLU A 139 -14.97 -14.67 3.81
N PRO A 140 -15.13 -13.86 2.74
CA PRO A 140 -14.24 -12.75 2.48
C PRO A 140 -14.29 -11.77 3.66
N MET A 141 -13.12 -11.29 4.08
CA MET A 141 -13.03 -10.33 5.16
C MET A 141 -13.83 -9.07 4.81
N LYS A 142 -14.72 -8.64 5.70
CA LYS A 142 -15.49 -7.40 5.49
C LYS A 142 -14.55 -6.20 5.49
N ARG A 143 -14.45 -5.54 4.33
CA ARG A 143 -13.63 -4.33 4.10
C ARG A 143 -14.42 -3.08 4.50
N GLU A 144 -14.86 -3.06 5.75
CA GLU A 144 -15.65 -1.97 6.34
C GLU A 144 -14.78 -1.13 7.28
N VAL A 145 -15.14 0.15 7.42
CA VAL A 145 -14.46 1.05 8.36
C VAL A 145 -14.76 0.59 9.79
N ILE A 146 -13.71 0.31 10.54
CA ILE A 146 -13.77 -0.06 11.96
C ILE A 146 -13.32 1.12 12.84
N ASP A 147 -13.74 1.15 14.11
CA ASP A 147 -13.23 2.14 15.06
C ASP A 147 -11.82 1.74 15.53
N VAL A 148 -10.86 2.64 15.35
CA VAL A 148 -9.45 2.44 15.74
C VAL A 148 -8.95 3.54 16.65
N SER A 149 -9.84 4.41 17.13
CA SER A 149 -9.47 5.61 17.90
C SER A 149 -8.63 5.30 19.15
N ASP A 150 -8.91 4.19 19.84
CA ASP A 150 -8.15 3.72 21.00
C ASP A 150 -6.77 3.12 20.65
N GLN A 151 -6.50 2.85 19.38
CA GLN A 151 -5.22 2.31 18.89
C GLN A 151 -4.27 3.39 18.37
N VAL A 152 -4.82 4.56 17.99
CA VAL A 152 -4.06 5.65 17.37
C VAL A 152 -3.30 6.42 18.44
N VAL A 153 -2.01 6.63 18.17
CA VAL A 153 -1.10 7.30 19.10
C VAL A 153 -0.48 8.53 18.44
N SER A 154 -0.03 9.48 19.25
CA SER A 154 0.69 10.65 18.73
C SER A 154 2.11 10.26 18.31
N SER A 155 2.64 10.95 17.29
CA SER A 155 4.07 10.92 16.93
C SER A 155 5.01 11.37 18.06
N ASP A 156 4.51 11.91 19.17
CA ASP A 156 5.32 12.19 20.36
C ASP A 156 5.46 10.96 21.28
N GLU A 157 4.61 9.94 21.12
CA GLU A 157 4.63 8.69 21.89
C GLU A 157 5.42 7.56 21.22
N VAL A 158 5.83 7.79 19.97
CA VAL A 158 6.57 6.87 19.12
C VAL A 158 7.65 7.71 18.44
N ASP A 159 8.91 7.31 18.51
CA ASP A 159 9.97 8.03 17.79
C ASP A 159 9.75 7.86 16.28
N SER A 160 9.15 8.86 15.65
CA SER A 160 8.80 8.81 14.23
C SER A 160 10.03 8.59 13.35
N ARG A 161 11.21 9.08 13.76
CA ARG A 161 12.47 8.92 13.02
C ARG A 161 12.90 7.47 12.91
N THR A 162 12.62 6.68 13.94
CA THR A 162 12.96 5.26 14.01
C THR A 162 11.79 4.36 13.63
N GLU A 163 10.65 4.89 13.19
CA GLU A 163 9.45 4.07 12.96
C GLU A 163 8.80 4.34 11.60
N ASP A 164 9.22 5.38 10.86
CA ASP A 164 8.79 5.66 9.49
C ASP A 164 9.87 5.42 8.42
N GLY A 165 11.06 4.95 8.82
CA GLY A 165 12.14 4.59 7.90
C GLY A 165 12.96 5.76 7.32
N GLN A 166 12.70 7.02 7.72
CA GLN A 166 13.52 8.16 7.32
C GLN A 166 14.76 8.32 8.23
N TYR A 167 15.69 7.38 8.11
CA TYR A 167 16.99 7.47 8.76
C TYR A 167 17.91 8.49 8.07
N GLY A 168 17.90 9.76 8.52
CA GLY A 168 18.84 10.78 8.01
C GLY A 168 18.59 12.23 8.42
N ASP A 169 17.33 12.62 8.67
CA ASP A 169 16.97 14.02 8.93
C ASP A 169 16.91 14.33 10.44
N LYS A 170 17.98 14.90 10.99
CA LYS A 170 18.06 15.25 12.42
C LYS A 170 17.19 16.48 12.74
N LYS A 171 16.14 16.30 13.55
CA LYS A 171 15.56 17.39 14.36
C LYS A 171 16.54 17.73 15.52
N PRO A 172 16.63 19.01 15.95
CA PRO A 172 17.79 19.55 16.66
C PRO A 172 17.77 19.44 18.19
N ASP A 173 16.96 18.56 18.78
CA ASP A 173 16.99 18.36 20.22
C ASP A 173 18.29 17.72 20.75
N ASP A 174 19.23 17.35 19.87
CA ASP A 174 20.51 16.72 20.26
C ASP A 174 21.80 17.29 19.62
N ALA A 175 21.80 18.54 19.13
CA ALA A 175 23.01 19.14 18.56
C ALA A 175 23.68 20.16 19.48
N GLY A 176 24.59 19.67 20.33
CA GLY A 176 25.61 20.50 20.96
C GLY A 176 26.61 21.07 19.93
N SER A 177 26.75 22.41 19.94
CA SER A 177 27.95 23.21 19.65
C SER A 177 28.91 22.83 18.49
N GLY A 178 28.86 23.64 17.42
CA GLY A 178 30.00 24.00 16.55
C GLY A 178 30.26 23.05 15.37
N SER A 179 30.70 23.47 14.18
CA SER A 179 31.26 24.74 13.71
C SER A 179 31.02 24.88 12.19
N SER A 180 30.92 26.12 11.74
CA SER A 180 30.77 26.59 10.36
C SER A 180 31.97 26.30 9.44
N GLU A 181 31.71 25.91 8.19
CA GLU A 181 32.57 26.25 7.06
C GLU A 181 31.72 26.68 5.84
N GLU A 182 31.95 27.91 5.38
CA GLU A 182 31.45 28.51 4.14
C GLU A 182 32.23 27.98 2.93
N LEU A 183 31.56 27.83 1.78
CA LEU A 183 32.21 27.67 0.47
C LEU A 183 31.83 28.84 -0.48
N PRO A 184 32.78 29.32 -1.31
CA PRO A 184 32.68 30.60 -2.03
C PRO A 184 31.95 30.53 -3.39
N PRO A 185 31.56 31.69 -3.98
CA PRO A 185 30.82 31.76 -5.24
C PRO A 185 31.71 31.63 -6.48
N SER A 186 31.24 30.91 -7.51
CA SER A 186 31.85 30.90 -8.85
C SER A 186 31.29 32.01 -9.73
N ILE A 187 32.20 32.69 -10.42
CA ILE A 187 31.98 33.78 -11.38
C ILE A 187 32.06 33.18 -12.78
N ASP A 188 31.04 33.39 -13.62
CA ASP A 188 31.11 33.15 -15.06
C ASP A 188 31.26 34.47 -15.83
N THR A 189 32.24 34.50 -16.74
CA THR A 189 32.49 35.58 -17.71
C THR A 189 32.04 35.16 -19.13
N PRO A 190 31.61 36.11 -19.99
CA PRO A 190 31.08 35.81 -21.33
C PRO A 190 32.16 35.61 -22.41
N ASP A 191 31.84 34.76 -23.39
CA ASP A 191 32.64 34.43 -24.59
C ASP A 191 32.38 35.46 -25.74
N PRO A 192 33.35 35.74 -26.65
CA PRO A 192 33.29 36.87 -27.57
C PRO A 192 32.66 36.58 -28.95
N GLU A 193 32.13 37.64 -29.54
CA GLU A 193 31.57 37.77 -30.90
C GLU A 193 32.63 37.61 -32.01
N PRO A 194 32.31 37.01 -33.18
CA PRO A 194 33.19 37.02 -34.35
C PRO A 194 32.98 38.25 -35.27
N GLU A 195 34.10 38.79 -35.77
CA GLU A 195 34.23 39.90 -36.73
C GLU A 195 33.91 39.53 -38.20
N PRO A 196 33.61 40.52 -39.09
CA PRO A 196 33.04 40.30 -40.41
C PRO A 196 34.09 40.02 -41.51
N THR A 197 33.66 39.32 -42.58
CA THR A 197 34.43 39.09 -43.82
C THR A 197 33.85 39.91 -44.99
N PRO A 198 34.67 40.30 -45.98
CA PRO A 198 34.32 41.35 -46.96
C PRO A 198 33.53 40.86 -48.18
N GLU A 199 32.73 41.78 -48.74
CA GLU A 199 31.89 41.64 -49.94
C GLU A 199 32.71 41.52 -51.25
N PRO A 200 32.23 40.75 -52.24
CA PRO A 200 32.69 40.83 -53.62
C PRO A 200 31.94 41.87 -54.48
N GLU A 201 32.68 42.47 -55.41
CA GLU A 201 32.28 43.49 -56.41
C GLU A 201 31.21 43.04 -57.44
N PRO A 202 30.49 43.98 -58.08
CA PRO A 202 29.30 43.70 -58.89
C PRO A 202 29.61 43.26 -60.33
N THR A 203 28.81 42.32 -60.84
CA THR A 203 28.70 41.97 -62.27
C THR A 203 27.50 42.69 -62.92
N PRO A 204 27.52 42.95 -64.24
CA PRO A 204 26.53 43.79 -64.91
C PRO A 204 25.19 43.09 -65.18
N ASP A 205 24.11 43.88 -65.05
CA ASP A 205 22.71 43.50 -65.17
C ASP A 205 22.31 42.88 -66.53
N PRO A 206 21.58 41.76 -66.54
CA PRO A 206 20.80 41.36 -67.69
C PRO A 206 19.51 42.19 -67.83
N LYS A 207 19.17 42.45 -69.10
CA LYS A 207 18.05 43.25 -69.61
C LYS A 207 16.67 42.80 -69.06
N PRO A 208 15.73 43.73 -68.78
CA PRO A 208 14.45 43.40 -68.13
C PRO A 208 13.57 42.50 -69.00
N THR A 209 13.20 41.35 -68.45
CA THR A 209 12.02 40.57 -68.83
C THR A 209 10.78 41.15 -68.14
N PRO A 210 9.59 41.10 -68.76
CA PRO A 210 8.36 41.64 -68.18
C PRO A 210 8.04 40.97 -66.84
N ASP A 211 7.67 41.78 -65.84
CA ASP A 211 7.29 41.35 -64.50
C ASP A 211 6.15 40.32 -64.57
N PRO A 212 6.28 39.16 -63.92
CA PRO A 212 5.12 38.34 -63.61
C PRO A 212 4.20 39.11 -62.65
N ASP A 213 2.89 38.96 -62.83
CA ASP A 213 1.87 39.46 -61.89
C ASP A 213 2.28 39.18 -60.43
N PRO A 214 2.11 40.11 -59.48
CA PRO A 214 2.46 39.88 -58.08
C PRO A 214 1.70 38.64 -57.59
N GLU A 215 2.46 37.62 -57.16
CA GLU A 215 1.87 36.49 -56.44
C GLU A 215 1.06 37.04 -55.26
N PRO A 216 -0.15 36.51 -55.01
CA PRO A 216 -0.93 36.93 -53.85
C PRO A 216 -0.07 36.77 -52.60
N THR A 217 0.09 37.86 -51.85
CA THR A 217 0.79 37.83 -50.57
C THR A 217 0.13 36.76 -49.70
N PRO A 218 0.86 35.74 -49.21
CA PRO A 218 0.24 34.71 -48.38
C PRO A 218 -0.44 35.40 -47.19
N GLU A 219 -1.72 35.10 -46.97
CA GLU A 219 -2.43 35.57 -45.79
C GLU A 219 -1.62 35.16 -44.55
N PRO A 220 -1.41 36.06 -43.57
CA PRO A 220 -0.65 35.72 -42.38
C PRO A 220 -1.33 34.56 -41.68
N THR A 221 -0.62 33.43 -41.57
CA THR A 221 -1.11 32.26 -40.85
C THR A 221 -1.53 32.68 -39.44
N PRO A 222 -2.76 32.35 -38.98
CA PRO A 222 -3.19 32.68 -37.64
C PRO A 222 -2.21 32.13 -36.60
N VAL A 223 -1.61 33.03 -35.81
CA VAL A 223 -0.69 32.66 -34.74
C VAL A 223 -1.48 32.05 -33.59
N LYS A 224 -1.28 30.76 -33.31
CA LYS A 224 -1.90 30.05 -32.17
C LYS A 224 -1.45 30.69 -30.85
N ARG A 225 -2.35 30.80 -29.88
CA ARG A 225 -2.08 31.36 -28.54
C ARG A 225 -2.88 30.62 -27.47
N GLY A 226 -2.36 30.58 -26.25
CA GLY A 226 -3.02 29.94 -25.11
C GLY A 226 -3.16 28.43 -25.29
N TRP A 227 -4.13 27.84 -24.59
CA TRP A 227 -4.41 26.41 -24.67
C TRP A 227 -4.91 25.99 -26.05
N GLN A 228 -4.27 24.98 -26.63
CA GLN A 228 -4.64 24.36 -27.90
C GLN A 228 -4.66 22.84 -27.73
N THR A 229 -5.58 22.17 -28.43
CA THR A 229 -5.60 20.70 -28.51
C THR A 229 -5.38 20.29 -29.96
N GLU A 230 -4.34 19.51 -30.20
CA GLU A 230 -3.91 19.07 -31.53
C GLU A 230 -3.78 17.55 -31.50
N ASP A 231 -4.57 16.85 -32.31
CA ASP A 231 -4.61 15.39 -32.35
C ASP A 231 -4.80 14.72 -30.97
N GLY A 232 -5.62 15.36 -30.11
CA GLY A 232 -5.89 14.89 -28.75
C GLY A 232 -4.82 15.26 -27.72
N VAL A 233 -3.73 15.91 -28.12
CA VAL A 233 -2.65 16.35 -27.23
C VAL A 233 -2.82 17.83 -26.90
N LYS A 234 -2.76 18.17 -25.61
CA LYS A 234 -2.85 19.56 -25.14
C LYS A 234 -1.47 20.24 -25.21
N TYR A 235 -1.48 21.48 -25.70
CA TYR A 235 -0.33 22.38 -25.78
C TYR A 235 -0.72 23.74 -25.21
N TYR A 236 0.27 24.52 -24.77
CA TYR A 236 0.09 25.94 -24.49
C TYR A 236 1.03 26.77 -25.37
N TYR A 237 0.46 27.73 -26.09
CA TYR A 237 1.18 28.60 -27.01
C TYR A 237 1.42 29.97 -26.38
N SER A 238 2.68 30.43 -26.40
CA SER A 238 3.11 31.74 -25.92
C SER A 238 2.48 32.88 -26.75
N ALA A 239 2.65 34.12 -26.30
CA ALA A 239 2.21 35.29 -27.07
C ALA A 239 2.90 35.38 -28.45
N ALA A 240 4.10 34.82 -28.58
CA ALA A 240 4.87 34.73 -29.82
C ALA A 240 4.41 33.58 -30.74
N GLY A 241 3.51 32.71 -30.27
CA GLY A 241 3.03 31.56 -31.06
C GLY A 241 3.91 30.32 -30.98
N GLU A 242 4.77 30.23 -29.95
CA GLU A 242 5.64 29.09 -29.72
C GLU A 242 5.03 28.17 -28.66
N ARG A 243 5.17 26.85 -28.81
CA ARG A 243 4.79 25.90 -27.76
C ARG A 243 5.71 26.09 -26.56
N VAL A 244 5.14 26.24 -25.38
CA VAL A 244 5.93 26.28 -24.14
C VAL A 244 6.41 24.88 -23.77
N THR A 245 7.54 24.80 -23.08
CA THR A 245 8.16 23.56 -22.61
C THR A 245 8.56 23.69 -21.13
N GLY A 246 8.87 22.56 -20.47
CA GLY A 246 9.26 22.56 -19.06
C GLY A 246 8.14 23.01 -18.13
N THR A 247 8.49 23.55 -16.96
CA THR A 247 7.51 24.03 -15.98
C THR A 247 7.06 25.45 -16.29
N GLN A 248 5.75 25.66 -16.38
CA GLN A 248 5.13 26.96 -16.65
C GLN A 248 3.99 27.24 -15.70
N VAL A 249 3.88 28.47 -15.20
CA VAL A 249 2.72 28.91 -14.41
C VAL A 249 1.73 29.59 -15.35
N ILE A 250 0.56 28.98 -15.49
CA ILE A 250 -0.53 29.45 -16.36
C ILE A 250 -1.76 29.63 -15.47
N ASP A 251 -2.34 30.83 -15.48
CA ASP A 251 -3.50 31.19 -14.65
C ASP A 251 -3.33 30.80 -13.17
N GLY A 252 -2.12 31.00 -12.64
CA GLY A 252 -1.79 30.71 -11.24
C GLY A 252 -1.63 29.22 -10.91
N THR A 253 -1.57 28.34 -11.91
CA THR A 253 -1.28 26.91 -11.74
C THR A 253 -0.01 26.52 -12.49
N ALA A 254 0.88 25.80 -11.83
CA ALA A 254 2.07 25.25 -12.42
C ALA A 254 1.74 23.97 -13.20
N TYR A 255 2.18 23.91 -14.45
CA TYR A 255 2.05 22.77 -15.35
C TYR A 255 3.43 22.35 -15.85
N ARG A 256 3.61 21.05 -16.11
CA ARG A 256 4.82 20.52 -16.74
C ARG A 256 4.53 20.13 -18.19
N PHE A 257 5.42 20.50 -19.10
CA PHE A 257 5.37 20.18 -20.52
C PHE A 257 6.62 19.42 -20.96
N THR A 258 6.47 18.52 -21.93
CA THR A 258 7.59 17.79 -22.55
C THR A 258 8.47 18.74 -23.36
N PRO A 259 9.69 18.31 -23.79
CA PRO A 259 10.51 19.10 -24.71
C PRO A 259 9.83 19.42 -26.05
N GLY A 260 8.84 18.63 -26.48
CA GLY A 260 8.01 18.89 -27.66
C GLY A 260 6.79 19.80 -27.40
N GLY A 261 6.62 20.25 -26.15
CA GLY A 261 5.57 21.14 -25.68
C GLY A 261 4.23 20.47 -25.34
N ALA A 262 4.16 19.15 -25.37
CA ALA A 262 2.95 18.43 -24.96
C ALA A 262 2.77 18.57 -23.44
N LEU A 263 1.55 18.86 -23.00
CA LEU A 263 1.20 18.90 -21.59
C LEU A 263 1.41 17.52 -20.96
N MET A 264 2.13 17.47 -19.86
CA MET A 264 2.22 16.29 -19.01
C MET A 264 1.12 16.34 -17.95
N GLY A 265 1.02 17.46 -17.22
CA GLY A 265 0.06 17.56 -16.13
C GLY A 265 0.29 18.76 -15.23
N ARG A 266 -0.48 18.82 -14.15
CA ARG A 266 -0.37 19.85 -13.10
C ARG A 266 0.67 19.46 -12.07
N ILE A 267 1.36 20.45 -11.52
CA ILE A 267 2.35 20.24 -10.46
C ILE A 267 1.67 20.33 -9.09
N GLY A 268 2.00 19.37 -8.25
CA GLY A 268 1.69 19.35 -6.83
C GLY A 268 2.87 18.84 -6.01
N ILE A 269 2.64 18.72 -4.72
CA ILE A 269 3.63 18.29 -3.74
C ILE A 269 3.05 17.25 -2.82
N ASP A 270 3.91 16.54 -2.11
CA ASP A 270 3.54 15.81 -0.91
C ASP A 270 4.39 16.25 0.28
N VAL A 271 3.77 16.33 1.45
CA VAL A 271 4.42 16.82 2.68
C VAL A 271 3.94 16.07 3.92
N SER A 272 4.81 16.04 4.92
CA SER A 272 4.58 15.43 6.23
C SER A 272 5.10 16.34 7.34
N GLU A 273 5.24 15.83 8.57
CA GLU A 273 5.93 16.54 9.65
C GLU A 273 7.42 16.84 9.38
N TRP A 274 8.03 16.20 8.37
CA TRP A 274 9.41 16.45 7.96
C TRP A 274 9.57 17.84 7.31
N GLN A 275 8.52 18.35 6.65
CA GLN A 275 8.45 19.73 6.19
C GLN A 275 7.98 20.65 7.32
N ALA A 276 8.90 20.93 8.26
CA ALA A 276 8.66 21.62 9.53
C ALA A 276 7.74 22.86 9.45
N ASN A 277 8.03 23.79 8.51
CA ASN A 277 7.31 25.04 8.38
C ASN A 277 6.71 25.18 6.98
N VAL A 278 5.38 25.33 6.90
CA VAL A 278 4.65 25.51 5.64
C VAL A 278 3.79 26.78 5.68
N ASP A 279 4.08 27.71 4.78
CA ASP A 279 3.29 28.90 4.47
C ASP A 279 2.43 28.60 3.22
N TRP A 280 1.21 28.12 3.47
CA TRP A 280 0.31 27.64 2.42
C TRP A 280 -0.10 28.71 1.40
N GLN A 281 -0.10 29.99 1.77
CA GLN A 281 -0.39 31.08 0.83
C GLN A 281 0.76 31.27 -0.16
N LYS A 282 2.01 31.17 0.31
CA LYS A 282 3.18 31.17 -0.59
C LYS A 282 3.25 29.93 -1.46
N VAL A 283 2.91 28.77 -0.92
CA VAL A 283 2.81 27.52 -1.69
C VAL A 283 1.80 27.68 -2.83
N ARG A 284 0.59 28.16 -2.53
CA ARG A 284 -0.40 28.42 -3.59
C ARG A 284 0.09 29.47 -4.59
N ALA A 285 0.70 30.55 -4.11
CA ALA A 285 1.21 31.62 -4.97
C ALA A 285 2.37 31.16 -5.88
N SER A 286 3.07 30.08 -5.55
CA SER A 286 4.10 29.50 -6.42
C SER A 286 3.53 28.68 -7.58
N GLY A 287 2.20 28.52 -7.65
CA GLY A 287 1.52 27.75 -8.68
C GLY A 287 1.20 26.31 -8.29
N VAL A 288 1.59 25.85 -7.10
CA VAL A 288 1.16 24.52 -6.60
C VAL A 288 -0.35 24.50 -6.52
N SER A 289 -0.97 23.45 -7.08
CA SER A 289 -2.43 23.36 -7.23
C SER A 289 -3.08 22.30 -6.34
N TYR A 290 -2.30 21.31 -5.92
CA TYR A 290 -2.72 20.25 -5.01
C TYR A 290 -1.59 19.82 -4.08
N VAL A 291 -1.97 19.15 -2.99
CA VAL A 291 -1.04 18.52 -2.06
C VAL A 291 -1.55 17.16 -1.60
N ILE A 292 -0.66 16.18 -1.45
CA ILE A 292 -0.92 14.91 -0.75
C ILE A 292 -0.26 14.97 0.62
N LEU A 293 -1.04 14.84 1.69
CA LEU A 293 -0.55 15.01 3.06
C LEU A 293 -0.34 13.67 3.74
N ARG A 294 0.79 13.48 4.44
CA ARG A 294 0.89 12.32 5.34
C ARG A 294 -0.16 12.47 6.43
N LEU A 295 -1.08 11.53 6.49
CA LEU A 295 -2.08 11.47 7.55
C LEU A 295 -1.50 10.75 8.75
N GLY A 296 -0.84 9.63 8.51
CA GLY A 296 -0.26 8.82 9.55
C GLY A 296 0.63 7.74 8.95
N PHE A 297 1.13 6.91 9.83
CA PHE A 297 1.96 5.79 9.48
C PHE A 297 1.73 4.65 10.47
N ARG A 298 2.08 3.43 10.04
CA ARG A 298 2.22 2.32 10.97
C ARG A 298 3.70 2.10 11.25
N GLY A 299 4.08 2.10 12.53
CA GLY A 299 5.47 1.97 12.92
C GLY A 299 6.10 0.65 12.44
N TYR A 300 7.27 0.71 11.80
CA TYR A 300 7.90 -0.49 11.22
C TYR A 300 8.39 -1.50 12.26
N GLY A 301 8.72 -1.06 13.47
CA GLY A 301 9.13 -1.91 14.58
C GLY A 301 7.97 -2.22 15.52
N THR A 302 7.23 -1.18 15.92
CA THR A 302 6.15 -1.28 16.93
C THR A 302 4.83 -1.79 16.37
N GLY A 303 4.55 -1.55 15.09
CA GLY A 303 3.26 -1.85 14.48
C GLY A 303 2.11 -0.94 14.92
N ARG A 304 2.37 0.12 15.70
CA ARG A 304 1.35 1.06 16.19
C ARG A 304 0.87 1.98 15.07
N LEU A 305 -0.42 2.33 15.10
CA LEU A 305 -0.99 3.38 14.25
C LEU A 305 -0.63 4.74 14.81
N VAL A 306 0.09 5.56 14.04
CA VAL A 306 0.59 6.86 14.48
C VAL A 306 0.02 7.96 13.61
N LEU A 307 -0.54 9.00 14.24
CA LEU A 307 -0.98 10.21 13.54
C LEU A 307 0.23 11.13 13.30
N ASP A 308 0.41 11.59 12.06
CA ASP A 308 1.45 12.57 11.74
C ASP A 308 1.17 13.90 12.48
N SER A 309 2.18 14.42 13.19
CA SER A 309 2.00 15.62 14.04
C SER A 309 1.54 16.86 13.26
N SER A 310 1.85 16.93 11.97
CA SER A 310 1.55 18.07 11.12
C SER A 310 0.25 17.91 10.35
N PHE A 311 -0.37 16.72 10.32
CA PHE A 311 -1.55 16.44 9.51
C PHE A 311 -2.66 17.48 9.67
N ARG A 312 -3.12 17.73 10.90
CA ARG A 312 -4.25 18.64 11.18
C ARG A 312 -3.95 20.08 10.72
N LYS A 313 -2.77 20.60 11.07
CA LYS A 313 -2.31 21.92 10.66
C LYS A 313 -2.21 22.03 9.14
N ASN A 314 -1.71 20.98 8.50
CA ASN A 314 -1.49 20.95 7.05
C ASN A 314 -2.80 20.89 6.28
N ILE A 315 -3.75 20.02 6.67
CA ILE A 315 -5.04 19.91 5.96
C ILE A 315 -5.87 21.18 6.09
N GLU A 316 -5.89 21.79 7.27
CA GLU A 316 -6.59 23.07 7.49
C GLU A 316 -5.95 24.19 6.66
N GLY A 317 -4.62 24.30 6.70
CA GLY A 317 -3.89 25.35 6.00
C GLY A 317 -3.94 25.23 4.47
N ALA A 318 -3.75 24.02 3.94
CA ALA A 318 -3.82 23.75 2.51
C ALA A 318 -5.21 24.05 1.93
N ARG A 319 -6.27 23.62 2.63
CA ARG A 319 -7.65 23.92 2.23
C ARG A 319 -7.95 25.42 2.31
N ALA A 320 -7.51 26.09 3.36
CA ALA A 320 -7.68 27.55 3.48
C ALA A 320 -6.96 28.32 2.37
N ALA A 321 -5.88 27.77 1.81
CA ALA A 321 -5.20 28.31 0.63
C ALA A 321 -5.83 27.90 -0.71
N GLY A 322 -6.89 27.09 -0.70
CA GLY A 322 -7.63 26.66 -1.89
C GLY A 322 -6.94 25.56 -2.71
N LEU A 323 -5.99 24.83 -2.11
CA LEU A 323 -5.37 23.66 -2.75
C LEU A 323 -6.34 22.46 -2.76
N GLN A 324 -6.28 21.64 -3.80
CA GLN A 324 -6.90 20.32 -3.76
C GLN A 324 -6.09 19.44 -2.79
N VAL A 325 -6.76 18.67 -1.95
CA VAL A 325 -6.09 17.85 -0.93
C VAL A 325 -6.34 16.37 -1.15
N GLY A 326 -5.26 15.59 -1.09
CA GLY A 326 -5.26 14.15 -0.88
C GLY A 326 -4.46 13.82 0.38
N VAL A 327 -4.46 12.55 0.75
CA VAL A 327 -3.67 12.08 1.90
C VAL A 327 -2.98 10.78 1.58
N TYR A 328 -1.92 10.46 2.30
CA TYR A 328 -1.29 9.14 2.25
C TYR A 328 -1.07 8.58 3.65
N PHE A 329 -0.96 7.26 3.73
CA PHE A 329 -0.65 6.51 4.93
C PHE A 329 0.55 5.60 4.66
N PHE A 330 1.66 5.86 5.33
CA PHE A 330 2.86 5.01 5.23
C PHE A 330 2.59 3.68 5.93
N SER A 331 2.45 2.63 5.13
CA SER A 331 2.00 1.33 5.60
C SER A 331 3.16 0.46 6.03
N GLN A 332 2.95 -0.25 7.13
CA GLN A 332 3.73 -1.41 7.52
C GLN A 332 2.83 -2.59 7.81
N ALA A 333 1.58 -2.61 7.33
CA ALA A 333 0.65 -3.71 7.51
C ALA A 333 1.24 -5.04 7.03
N VAL A 334 1.05 -6.10 7.81
CA VAL A 334 1.52 -7.46 7.49
C VAL A 334 0.40 -8.40 7.04
N ASN A 335 -0.84 -7.93 7.09
CA ASN A 335 -2.05 -8.65 6.65
C ASN A 335 -3.19 -7.66 6.32
N GLU A 336 -4.30 -8.20 5.81
CA GLU A 336 -5.47 -7.41 5.37
C GLU A 336 -6.15 -6.70 6.53
N LYS A 337 -6.16 -7.30 7.72
CA LYS A 337 -6.72 -6.70 8.94
C LYS A 337 -6.03 -5.40 9.31
N GLU A 338 -4.71 -5.40 9.36
CA GLU A 338 -3.96 -4.17 9.64
C GLU A 338 -4.13 -3.12 8.54
N ALA A 339 -4.28 -3.54 7.28
CA ALA A 339 -4.57 -2.62 6.17
C ALA A 339 -5.96 -1.96 6.31
N ILE A 340 -6.96 -2.71 6.80
CA ILE A 340 -8.29 -2.18 7.12
C ILE A 340 -8.23 -1.20 8.30
N GLU A 341 -7.41 -1.47 9.32
CA GLU A 341 -7.16 -0.55 10.43
C GLU A 341 -6.52 0.78 9.94
N GLU A 342 -5.51 0.70 9.07
CA GLU A 342 -4.85 1.86 8.46
C GLU A 342 -5.83 2.69 7.61
N ALA A 343 -6.61 2.04 6.74
CA ALA A 343 -7.64 2.70 5.94
C ALA A 343 -8.73 3.33 6.81
N SER A 344 -9.13 2.65 7.88
CA SER A 344 -10.12 3.15 8.83
C SER A 344 -9.65 4.40 9.55
N MET A 345 -8.38 4.43 9.96
CA MET A 345 -7.76 5.64 10.50
C MET A 345 -7.81 6.79 9.49
N CYS A 346 -7.43 6.55 8.23
CA CYS A 346 -7.53 7.57 7.20
C CYS A 346 -8.93 8.13 7.08
N VAL A 347 -9.94 7.27 6.92
CA VAL A 347 -11.34 7.66 6.76
C VAL A 347 -11.84 8.48 7.95
N GLN A 348 -11.55 8.05 9.18
CA GLN A 348 -11.95 8.78 10.40
C GLN A 348 -11.35 10.18 10.48
N TYR A 349 -10.07 10.33 10.12
CA TYR A 349 -9.36 11.60 10.27
C TYR A 349 -9.58 12.58 9.11
N VAL A 350 -9.95 12.09 7.91
CA VAL A 350 -10.41 12.96 6.82
C VAL A 350 -11.88 13.34 6.94
N GLN A 351 -12.67 12.64 7.75
CA GLN A 351 -14.07 12.96 7.94
C GLN A 351 -14.24 14.41 8.42
N GLY A 352 -15.06 15.18 7.70
CA GLY A 352 -15.27 16.61 7.97
C GLY A 352 -14.38 17.54 7.14
N TYR A 353 -13.42 17.00 6.39
CA TYR A 353 -12.65 17.74 5.39
C TYR A 353 -13.14 17.42 3.98
N GLN A 354 -12.95 18.37 3.06
CA GLN A 354 -13.08 18.11 1.64
C GLN A 354 -11.74 17.56 1.16
N VAL A 355 -11.74 16.28 0.78
CA VAL A 355 -10.59 15.56 0.22
C VAL A 355 -10.94 15.23 -1.23
N ASP A 356 -10.39 16.02 -2.16
CA ASP A 356 -10.72 15.97 -3.59
C ASP A 356 -9.88 14.93 -4.35
N MET A 357 -8.72 14.60 -3.78
CA MET A 357 -7.70 13.71 -4.32
C MET A 357 -7.69 12.39 -3.53
N PRO A 358 -7.03 11.32 -4.01
CA PRO A 358 -7.10 10.02 -3.37
C PRO A 358 -6.50 9.95 -1.96
N ILE A 359 -6.96 8.95 -1.20
CA ILE A 359 -6.30 8.42 -0.02
C ILE A 359 -5.36 7.31 -0.50
N PHE A 360 -4.06 7.54 -0.41
CA PHE A 360 -3.03 6.61 -0.87
C PHE A 360 -2.56 5.69 0.26
N ILE A 361 -2.45 4.40 -0.01
CA ILE A 361 -1.54 3.53 0.75
C ILE A 361 -0.13 3.71 0.19
N ASP A 362 0.81 4.03 1.06
CA ASP A 362 2.21 4.18 0.74
C ASP A 362 2.96 2.90 1.15
N LEU A 363 3.52 2.22 0.14
CA LEU A 363 4.16 0.91 0.27
C LEU A 363 5.63 0.98 -0.11
N GLU A 364 6.49 0.83 0.89
CA GLU A 364 7.94 0.86 0.73
C GLU A 364 8.61 -0.29 1.47
N ASP A 365 9.84 -0.61 1.09
CA ASP A 365 10.72 -1.43 1.92
C ASP A 365 11.47 -0.48 2.86
N VAL A 366 11.48 -0.76 4.16
CA VAL A 366 12.26 0.01 5.14
C VAL A 366 13.61 -0.64 5.33
N TRP A 367 14.67 0.15 5.38
CA TRP A 367 16.00 -0.32 5.75
C TRP A 367 16.54 0.50 6.91
N ASP A 368 16.80 -0.15 8.03
CA ASP A 368 17.47 0.46 9.17
C ASP A 368 19.00 0.33 8.97
N PRO A 369 19.73 1.43 8.76
CA PRO A 369 21.17 1.38 8.56
C PRO A 369 21.96 1.09 9.84
N ASP A 370 21.38 1.28 11.03
CA ASP A 370 22.09 1.11 12.30
C ASP A 370 22.24 -0.36 12.67
N ASP A 371 21.24 -1.20 12.37
CA ASP A 371 21.28 -2.64 12.67
C ASP A 371 21.09 -3.56 11.45
N GLY A 372 20.80 -2.99 10.27
CA GLY A 372 20.57 -3.73 9.03
C GLY A 372 19.25 -4.50 9.02
N SER A 373 18.33 -4.18 9.94
CA SER A 373 16.99 -4.77 9.97
C SER A 373 16.09 -4.13 8.91
N GLY A 374 15.06 -4.88 8.53
CA GLY A 374 14.03 -4.41 7.61
C GLY A 374 12.73 -4.17 8.35
N GLY A 375 11.87 -3.32 7.78
CA GLY A 375 10.52 -3.13 8.28
C GLY A 375 9.73 -4.42 8.31
N ARG A 376 8.76 -4.51 9.22
CA ARG A 376 7.90 -5.68 9.41
C ARG A 376 7.14 -6.10 8.14
N ALA A 377 6.91 -5.20 7.19
CA ALA A 377 6.28 -5.50 5.90
C ALA A 377 7.25 -5.95 4.79
N ASN A 378 8.57 -5.88 4.99
CA ASN A 378 9.55 -6.19 3.93
C ASN A 378 9.47 -7.65 3.44
N ASN A 379 9.16 -8.58 4.34
CA ASN A 379 9.17 -10.02 4.04
C ASN A 379 7.84 -10.56 3.52
N LEU A 380 6.83 -9.71 3.30
CA LEU A 380 5.59 -10.14 2.66
C LEU A 380 5.87 -10.66 1.25
N SER A 381 5.24 -11.78 0.92
CA SER A 381 5.17 -12.26 -0.46
C SER A 381 4.44 -11.27 -1.36
N VAL A 382 4.67 -11.38 -2.67
CA VAL A 382 3.99 -10.57 -3.69
C VAL A 382 2.46 -10.65 -3.54
N THR A 383 1.92 -11.84 -3.27
CA THR A 383 0.48 -12.06 -3.06
C THR A 383 -0.01 -11.38 -1.79
N GLN A 384 0.67 -11.58 -0.65
CA GLN A 384 0.27 -10.95 0.62
C GLN A 384 0.29 -9.42 0.53
N ARG A 385 1.31 -8.86 -0.11
CA ARG A 385 1.40 -7.40 -0.31
C ARG A 385 0.29 -6.88 -1.22
N THR A 386 -0.06 -7.63 -2.26
CA THR A 386 -1.19 -7.31 -3.13
C THR A 386 -2.51 -7.34 -2.36
N SER A 387 -2.71 -8.33 -1.47
CA SER A 387 -3.86 -8.42 -0.58
C SER A 387 -3.95 -7.24 0.39
N VAL A 388 -2.85 -6.85 1.03
CA VAL A 388 -2.77 -5.66 1.90
C VAL A 388 -3.22 -4.39 1.14
N ALA A 389 -2.64 -4.14 -0.03
CA ALA A 389 -3.00 -2.98 -0.85
C ALA A 389 -4.47 -3.00 -1.26
N ARG A 390 -5.00 -4.17 -1.64
CA ARG A 390 -6.42 -4.36 -1.99
C ARG A 390 -7.33 -4.06 -0.81
N ALA A 391 -7.04 -4.61 0.35
CA ALA A 391 -7.85 -4.45 1.56
C ALA A 391 -7.95 -2.98 1.98
N PHE A 392 -6.82 -2.25 1.97
CA PHE A 392 -6.82 -0.81 2.22
C PHE A 392 -7.68 -0.06 1.21
N CYS A 393 -7.44 -0.29 -0.08
CA CYS A 393 -8.11 0.45 -1.15
C CYS A 393 -9.62 0.20 -1.17
N ASP A 394 -10.04 -1.05 -1.03
CA ASP A 394 -11.46 -1.42 -0.99
C ASP A 394 -12.17 -0.81 0.22
N THR A 395 -11.51 -0.74 1.38
CA THR A 395 -12.06 -0.09 2.58
C THR A 395 -12.26 1.41 2.34
N VAL A 396 -11.28 2.09 1.74
CA VAL A 396 -11.37 3.51 1.37
C VAL A 396 -12.50 3.75 0.35
N ARG A 397 -12.60 2.92 -0.70
CA ARG A 397 -13.66 3.02 -1.71
C ARG A 397 -15.04 2.72 -1.13
N GLY A 398 -15.14 1.72 -0.26
CA GLY A 398 -16.36 1.36 0.47
C GLY A 398 -16.87 2.51 1.35
N ALA A 399 -15.96 3.35 1.88
CA ALA A 399 -16.29 4.56 2.60
C ALA A 399 -16.66 5.77 1.71
N GLY A 400 -16.62 5.62 0.38
CA GLY A 400 -16.99 6.66 -0.58
C GLY A 400 -15.86 7.60 -1.00
N TYR A 401 -14.60 7.28 -0.67
CA TYR A 401 -13.43 8.06 -1.06
C TYR A 401 -12.71 7.43 -2.26
N LYS A 402 -11.91 8.24 -2.96
CA LYS A 402 -10.98 7.75 -3.99
C LYS A 402 -9.81 7.05 -3.30
N ALA A 403 -9.49 5.83 -3.71
CA ALA A 403 -8.33 5.09 -3.22
C ALA A 403 -7.17 5.15 -4.22
N GLY A 404 -5.94 5.13 -3.71
CA GLY A 404 -4.76 5.02 -4.53
C GLY A 404 -3.64 4.23 -3.88
N ILE A 405 -2.64 3.87 -4.68
CA ILE A 405 -1.45 3.15 -4.26
C ILE A 405 -0.25 3.99 -4.66
N TYR A 406 0.61 4.27 -3.68
CA TYR A 406 1.94 4.82 -3.89
C TYR A 406 3.00 3.75 -3.69
N ALA A 407 3.96 3.71 -4.60
CA ALA A 407 5.18 2.92 -4.48
C ALA A 407 6.19 3.32 -5.57
N SER A 408 7.46 2.97 -5.36
CA SER A 408 8.49 3.17 -6.39
C SER A 408 8.26 2.30 -7.62
N TYR A 409 8.79 2.74 -8.77
CA TYR A 409 8.71 2.07 -10.06
C TYR A 409 8.90 0.54 -9.97
N TYR A 410 10.00 0.11 -9.35
CA TYR A 410 10.35 -1.31 -9.27
C TYR A 410 9.52 -2.03 -8.22
N TYR A 411 9.14 -1.35 -7.15
CA TYR A 411 8.28 -1.93 -6.13
C TYR A 411 6.90 -2.30 -6.71
N LEU A 412 6.30 -1.41 -7.51
CA LEU A 412 5.04 -1.67 -8.21
C LEU A 412 5.12 -2.88 -9.17
N LEU A 413 6.27 -3.10 -9.82
CA LEU A 413 6.42 -4.17 -10.81
C LEU A 413 6.87 -5.51 -10.21
N ASP A 414 7.75 -5.47 -9.21
CA ASP A 414 8.48 -6.65 -8.73
C ASP A 414 7.98 -7.15 -7.38
N ARG A 415 7.33 -6.30 -6.58
CA ARG A 415 6.95 -6.62 -5.18
C ARG A 415 5.44 -6.81 -4.99
N MET A 416 4.64 -6.56 -6.03
CA MET A 416 3.18 -6.75 -6.00
C MET A 416 2.61 -7.04 -7.39
N HIS A 417 1.40 -7.60 -7.44
CA HIS A 417 0.65 -7.79 -8.69
C HIS A 417 -0.16 -6.54 -9.03
N ILE A 418 0.50 -5.41 -9.31
CA ILE A 418 -0.17 -4.12 -9.55
C ILE A 418 -1.24 -4.18 -10.64
N GLY A 419 -1.06 -5.05 -11.65
CA GLY A 419 -2.03 -5.26 -12.71
C GLY A 419 -3.40 -5.79 -12.24
N GLN A 420 -3.51 -6.28 -11.00
CA GLN A 420 -4.78 -6.70 -10.39
C GLN A 420 -5.48 -5.57 -9.60
N LEU A 421 -4.85 -4.40 -9.50
CA LEU A 421 -5.30 -3.25 -8.69
C LEU A 421 -5.45 -1.98 -9.52
N GLU A 422 -4.81 -1.91 -10.70
CA GLU A 422 -4.99 -0.82 -11.67
C GLU A 422 -6.43 -0.78 -12.22
N GLY A 423 -6.91 0.43 -12.56
CA GLY A 423 -8.26 0.68 -13.09
C GLY A 423 -9.30 1.00 -12.01
N ASP A 424 -9.22 0.32 -10.87
CA ASP A 424 -10.07 0.57 -9.71
C ASP A 424 -9.49 1.60 -8.74
N ASN A 425 -8.17 1.81 -8.81
CA ASN A 425 -7.38 2.64 -7.91
C ASN A 425 -6.46 3.58 -8.70
N TYR A 426 -6.18 4.74 -8.11
CA TYR A 426 -5.20 5.69 -8.64
C TYR A 426 -3.77 5.19 -8.36
N ILE A 427 -2.89 5.28 -9.36
CA ILE A 427 -1.49 4.86 -9.20
C ILE A 427 -0.59 6.09 -9.12
N TRP A 428 0.09 6.23 -7.98
CA TRP A 428 1.11 7.24 -7.73
C TRP A 428 2.49 6.58 -7.75
N MET A 429 3.18 6.70 -8.87
CA MET A 429 4.46 6.01 -9.09
C MET A 429 5.62 6.96 -8.78
N ALA A 430 6.60 6.50 -7.99
CA ALA A 430 7.84 7.23 -7.76
C ALA A 430 8.98 6.75 -8.68
N SER A 431 9.61 7.69 -9.38
CA SER A 431 10.84 7.47 -10.16
C SER A 431 11.55 8.79 -10.38
N TYR A 432 12.71 8.98 -9.75
CA TYR A 432 13.41 10.26 -9.78
C TYR A 432 14.22 10.43 -11.06
N ALA A 433 13.59 11.01 -12.08
CA ALA A 433 14.14 11.20 -13.41
C ALA A 433 13.42 12.33 -14.16
N ASP A 434 13.97 12.77 -15.28
CA ASP A 434 13.33 13.76 -16.16
C ASP A 434 12.26 13.15 -17.09
N SER A 435 12.26 11.84 -17.22
CA SER A 435 11.24 11.06 -17.91
C SER A 435 11.13 9.67 -17.28
N THR A 436 9.98 9.03 -17.44
CA THR A 436 9.75 7.67 -16.96
C THR A 436 9.37 6.74 -18.12
N GLY A 437 9.97 5.56 -18.13
CA GLY A 437 9.65 4.47 -19.05
C GLY A 437 8.67 3.46 -18.46
N TYR A 438 7.89 3.85 -17.44
CA TYR A 438 7.00 2.94 -16.71
C TYR A 438 6.03 2.27 -17.69
N PRO A 439 6.00 0.92 -17.74
CA PRO A 439 5.34 0.18 -18.82
C PRO A 439 3.83 0.04 -18.61
N ARG A 440 3.30 0.52 -17.47
CA ARG A 440 1.88 0.46 -17.10
C ARG A 440 1.32 1.88 -16.99
N SER A 441 0.00 1.98 -16.85
CA SER A 441 -0.63 3.29 -16.64
C SER A 441 -0.40 3.79 -15.22
N HIS A 442 -0.23 5.10 -15.07
CA HIS A 442 -0.19 5.79 -13.79
C HIS A 442 -0.83 7.16 -13.87
N ASP A 443 -1.40 7.62 -12.75
CA ASP A 443 -2.18 8.88 -12.67
C ASP A 443 -1.35 10.02 -12.10
N MET A 444 -0.36 9.69 -11.26
CA MET A 444 0.56 10.64 -10.65
C MET A 444 1.98 10.10 -10.68
N TRP A 445 2.94 10.99 -10.93
CA TRP A 445 4.36 10.67 -10.92
C TRP A 445 5.13 11.57 -9.96
N GLN A 446 5.72 10.98 -8.93
CA GLN A 446 6.72 11.66 -8.09
C GLN A 446 8.07 11.59 -8.81
N TYR A 447 8.52 12.74 -9.29
CA TYR A 447 9.69 12.82 -10.18
C TYR A 447 10.95 13.32 -9.47
N THR A 448 10.84 13.84 -8.26
CA THR A 448 11.97 14.23 -7.41
C THR A 448 11.53 14.37 -5.96
N ASP A 449 12.45 14.04 -5.06
CA ASP A 449 12.42 14.25 -3.61
C ASP A 449 13.11 15.55 -3.15
N ASN A 450 13.78 16.23 -4.08
CA ASN A 450 14.66 17.35 -3.79
C ASN A 450 14.17 18.64 -4.44
N GLY A 451 12.86 18.81 -4.58
CA GLY A 451 12.23 20.05 -5.02
C GLY A 451 12.44 21.19 -4.02
N ARG A 452 12.19 22.42 -4.47
CA ARG A 452 12.17 23.62 -3.61
C ARG A 452 10.92 24.42 -3.91
N VAL A 453 10.10 24.63 -2.89
CA VAL A 453 8.83 25.37 -3.01
C VAL A 453 8.84 26.59 -2.10
N PRO A 454 8.60 27.79 -2.63
CA PRO A 454 8.43 28.98 -1.81
C PRO A 454 7.38 28.78 -0.71
N GLY A 455 7.77 29.05 0.54
CA GLY A 455 6.91 28.88 1.70
C GLY A 455 7.15 27.59 2.48
N ILE A 456 7.99 26.67 1.99
CA ILE A 456 8.36 25.45 2.73
C ILE A 456 9.80 25.54 3.20
N THR A 457 10.00 25.49 4.51
CA THR A 457 11.31 25.63 5.13
C THR A 457 11.54 24.60 6.23
N THR A 458 12.81 24.27 6.45
CA THR A 458 13.28 23.54 7.63
C THR A 458 13.00 24.36 8.90
N TRP A 459 13.22 23.73 10.06
CA TRP A 459 13.02 24.37 11.37
C TRP A 459 13.91 25.61 11.58
N ASP A 460 15.09 25.66 10.95
CA ASP A 460 16.03 26.79 11.00
C ASP A 460 15.79 27.84 9.89
N GLY A 461 14.70 27.71 9.11
CA GLY A 461 14.27 28.69 8.12
C GLY A 461 14.97 28.57 6.76
N ARG A 462 15.76 27.52 6.51
CA ARG A 462 16.32 27.24 5.18
C ARG A 462 15.28 26.58 4.29
N ALA A 463 15.46 26.67 2.97
CA ALA A 463 14.55 26.00 2.04
C ALA A 463 14.62 24.47 2.23
N ALA A 464 13.48 23.84 2.52
CA ALA A 464 13.40 22.40 2.70
C ALA A 464 13.34 21.68 1.35
N SER A 465 13.82 20.43 1.34
CA SER A 465 13.51 19.49 0.27
C SER A 465 12.03 19.13 0.30
N VAL A 466 11.43 19.05 -0.88
CA VAL A 466 10.00 18.82 -1.07
C VAL A 466 9.83 17.83 -2.22
N ASP A 467 9.04 16.80 -1.97
CA ASP A 467 8.63 15.84 -2.97
C ASP A 467 7.69 16.50 -3.98
N MET A 468 8.01 16.36 -5.27
CA MET A 468 7.31 17.04 -6.36
C MET A 468 6.65 16.03 -7.29
N ASN A 469 5.41 16.33 -7.64
CA ASN A 469 4.54 15.45 -8.38
C ASN A 469 4.00 16.10 -9.66
N VAL A 470 3.81 15.27 -10.68
CA VAL A 470 2.96 15.59 -11.83
C VAL A 470 1.70 14.75 -11.76
N TRP A 471 0.55 15.40 -11.71
CA TRP A 471 -0.77 14.77 -11.88
C TRP A 471 -1.18 14.88 -13.35
N TYR A 472 -1.33 13.73 -14.02
CA TYR A 472 -1.71 13.67 -15.43
C TYR A 472 -3.20 14.03 -15.61
N GLU A 473 -3.53 14.75 -16.68
CA GLU A 473 -4.90 15.20 -17.01
C GLU A 473 -5.55 14.38 -18.12
#